data_AF-A0A8T4ZBE7-F1
#
_entry.id   AF-A0A8T4ZBE7-F1
#
_cell.length_a   1.000
_cell.length_b   1.000
_cell.length_c   1.000
_cell.angle_alpha   90.00
_cell.angle_beta   90.00
_cell.angle_gamma   90.00
#
_symmetry.space_group_name_H-M   'P 1'
#
loop_
_entity.id
_entity.type
_entity.pdbx_description
1 polymer ?
#
loop_
_entity_poly.entity_id
_entity_poly.type
_entity_poly.pdbx_seq_one_letter_code
_entity_poly.pdbx_strand_id
1 'polypeptide(L)'
;MSTIQVDENVKKMLFTFAAELQQKAGRRISLSEAIGHLLETYQKSQRDKGKILSLFGCLRGEDVQTLLIELRRREERRLEAFTGKPHP
;
A
#
# COMPACT_ATOMS: atom_id res chain seq x y z
N MET A 1 -8.85 27.39 6.16
CA MET A 1 -9.52 26.11 6.47
C MET A 1 -10.30 25.71 5.24
N SER A 2 -10.15 24.48 4.76
CA SER A 2 -10.98 23.96 3.66
C SER A 2 -12.13 23.14 4.25
N THR A 3 -13.34 23.33 3.75
CA THR A 3 -14.51 22.54 4.17
C THR A 3 -14.60 21.29 3.29
N ILE A 4 -14.56 20.12 3.90
CA ILE A 4 -14.76 18.85 3.20
C ILE A 4 -16.22 18.46 3.34
N GLN A 5 -16.93 18.42 2.20
CA GLN A 5 -18.29 17.90 2.14
C GLN A 5 -18.24 16.36 2.09
N VAL A 6 -19.12 15.72 2.84
CA VAL A 6 -19.26 14.26 2.88
C VAL A 6 -20.73 13.89 2.81
N ASP A 7 -21.00 12.82 2.07
CA ASP A 7 -22.35 12.32 1.87
C ASP A 7 -23.00 11.88 3.19
N GLU A 8 -24.32 11.95 3.24
CA GLU A 8 -25.09 11.64 4.45
C GLU A 8 -24.88 10.20 4.93
N ASN A 9 -24.70 9.26 3.99
CA ASN A 9 -24.37 7.87 4.31
C ASN A 9 -23.00 7.75 4.98
N VAL A 10 -22.01 8.54 4.55
CA VAL A 10 -20.68 8.58 5.15
C VAL A 10 -20.76 9.11 6.57
N LYS A 11 -21.55 10.16 6.82
CA LYS A 11 -21.79 10.69 8.16
C LYS A 11 -22.39 9.63 9.08
N LYS A 12 -23.42 8.90 8.63
CA LYS A 12 -24.05 7.82 9.40
C LYS A 12 -23.03 6.73 9.78
N MET A 13 -22.24 6.26 8.82
CA MET A 13 -21.18 5.29 9.09
C MET A 13 -20.17 5.81 10.11
N LEU A 14 -19.79 7.09 10.02
CA LEU A 14 -18.87 7.72 10.98
C LEU A 14 -19.46 7.75 12.39
N PHE A 15 -20.75 8.05 12.53
CA PHE A 15 -21.44 8.05 13.81
C PHE A 15 -21.52 6.65 14.41
N THR A 16 -21.87 5.64 13.61
CA THR A 16 -21.88 4.24 14.05
C THR A 16 -20.49 3.82 14.52
N PHE A 17 -19.45 4.11 13.74
CA PHE A 17 -18.07 3.81 14.10
C PHE A 17 -17.63 4.51 15.39
N ALA A 18 -17.97 5.79 15.57
CA ALA A 18 -17.68 6.52 16.80
C ALA A 18 -18.41 5.93 18.02
N ALA A 19 -19.66 5.47 17.86
CA ALA A 19 -20.42 4.82 18.92
C ALA A 19 -19.80 3.48 19.34
N GLU A 20 -19.34 2.67 18.39
CA GLU A 20 -18.61 1.42 18.67
C GLU A 20 -17.28 1.69 19.39
N LEU A 21 -16.54 2.71 18.96
CA LEU A 21 -15.30 3.14 19.64
C LEU A 21 -15.58 3.60 21.07
N GLN A 22 -16.65 4.37 21.28
CA GLN A 22 -17.07 4.81 22.60
C GLN A 22 -17.44 3.64 23.51
N GLN A 23 -18.16 2.65 23.00
CA GLN A 23 -18.49 1.43 23.75
C GLN A 23 -17.23 0.67 24.18
N LYS A 24 -16.25 0.53 23.28
CA LYS A 24 -14.97 -0.14 23.56
C LYS A 24 -14.08 0.63 24.51
N ALA A 25 -14.04 1.96 24.38
CA ALA A 25 -13.17 2.82 25.18
C ALA A 25 -13.74 3.14 26.57
N GLY A 26 -15.04 2.89 26.81
CA GLY A 26 -15.71 3.20 28.08
C GLY A 26 -15.82 4.70 28.39
N ARG A 27 -15.57 5.57 27.39
CA ARG A 27 -15.62 7.02 27.52
C ARG A 27 -16.22 7.65 26.26
N ARG A 28 -16.69 8.89 26.39
CA ARG A 28 -17.17 9.66 25.23
C ARG A 28 -16.04 9.85 24.22
N ILE A 29 -16.35 9.59 22.95
CA ILE A 29 -15.45 9.77 21.80
C ILE A 29 -16.04 10.85 20.90
N SER A 30 -15.21 11.81 20.49
CA SER A 30 -15.56 12.81 19.49
C SER A 30 -15.41 12.27 18.07
N LEU A 31 -16.10 12.88 17.10
CA LEU A 31 -15.92 12.53 15.68
C LEU A 31 -14.47 12.75 15.23
N SER A 32 -13.79 13.78 15.74
CA SER A 32 -12.37 14.03 15.42
C SER A 32 -11.47 12.89 15.88
N GLU A 33 -11.70 12.34 17.08
CA GLU A 33 -10.96 11.18 17.58
C GLU A 33 -11.26 9.93 16.75
N ALA A 34 -12.52 9.72 16.37
CA ALA A 34 -12.91 8.61 15.50
C ALA A 34 -12.22 8.70 14.12
N ILE A 35 -12.20 9.89 13.51
CA ILE A 35 -11.47 10.14 12.26
C ILE A 35 -9.97 9.90 12.45
N GLY A 36 -9.39 10.39 13.56
CA GLY A 36 -7.99 10.15 13.89
C GLY A 36 -7.66 8.66 13.96
N HIS A 37 -8.50 7.87 14.62
CA HIS A 37 -8.33 6.42 14.71
C HIS A 37 -8.38 5.74 13.34
N LEU A 38 -9.30 6.15 12.44
CA LEU A 38 -9.35 5.63 11.07
C LEU A 38 -8.07 5.97 10.29
N LEU A 39 -7.59 7.21 10.39
CA LEU A 39 -6.37 7.65 9.72
C LEU A 39 -5.13 6.91 10.24
N GLU A 40 -5.01 6.73 11.55
CA GLU A 40 -3.93 5.94 12.13
C GLU A 40 -3.97 4.48 11.66
N THR A 41 -5.15 3.87 11.64
CA THR A 41 -5.34 2.49 11.18
C THR A 41 -4.93 2.36 9.72
N TYR A 42 -5.37 3.31 8.87
CA TYR A 42 -4.98 3.36 7.48
C TYR A 42 -3.46 3.52 7.30
N GLN A 43 -2.84 4.45 8.02
CA GLN A 43 -1.39 4.67 7.96
C GLN A 43 -0.60 3.44 8.43
N LYS A 44 -1.02 2.80 9.51
CA LYS A 44 -0.41 1.54 10.00
C LYS A 44 -0.53 0.44 8.95
N SER A 45 -1.71 0.27 8.34
CA SER A 45 -1.93 -0.73 7.29
C SER A 45 -1.04 -0.51 6.04
N GLN A 46 -0.79 0.76 5.67
CA GLN A 46 0.09 1.10 4.55
C GLN A 46 1.56 0.88 4.89
N ARG A 47 1.98 1.21 6.13
CA ARG A 47 3.33 0.92 6.61
C ARG A 47 3.60 -0.57 6.68
N ASP A 48 2.62 -1.37 7.10
CA ASP A 48 2.76 -2.83 7.17
C ASP A 48 2.82 -3.44 5.78
N LYS A 49 2.02 -2.96 4.82
CA LYS A 49 2.16 -3.36 3.40
C LYS A 49 3.54 -3.00 2.86
N GLY A 50 4.01 -1.77 3.07
CA GLY A 50 5.34 -1.34 2.63
C GLY A 50 6.47 -2.15 3.26
N LYS A 51 6.37 -2.47 4.55
CA LYS A 51 7.34 -3.31 5.27
C LYS A 51 7.30 -4.76 4.80
N ILE A 52 6.11 -5.35 4.66
CA ILE A 52 5.94 -6.71 4.14
C ILE A 52 6.50 -6.81 2.72
N LEU A 53 6.18 -5.85 1.84
CA LEU A 53 6.74 -5.79 0.50
C LEU A 53 8.26 -5.58 0.50
N SER A 54 8.80 -4.81 1.46
CA SER A 54 10.26 -4.67 1.62
C SER A 54 10.94 -5.96 2.09
N LEU A 55 10.25 -6.82 2.85
CA LEU A 55 10.75 -8.14 3.23
C LEU A 55 10.81 -9.10 2.04
N PHE A 56 9.90 -8.95 1.08
CA PHE A 56 9.86 -9.81 -0.11
C PHE A 56 10.88 -9.42 -1.19
N GLY A 57 11.66 -8.34 -1.02
CA GLY A 57 12.69 -7.94 -1.99
C GLY A 57 12.15 -7.66 -3.39
N CYS A 58 10.83 -7.59 -3.57
CA CYS A 58 10.22 -7.33 -4.86
C CYS A 58 10.26 -5.82 -5.10
N LEU A 59 11.18 -5.41 -5.97
CA LEU A 59 11.18 -4.10 -6.60
C LEU A 59 9.75 -3.73 -7.02
N ARG A 60 9.40 -2.44 -6.88
CA ARG A 60 8.08 -1.95 -7.28
C ARG A 60 7.84 -2.31 -8.75
N GLY A 61 6.64 -2.79 -9.07
CA GLY A 61 6.33 -3.48 -10.32
C GLY A 61 6.64 -2.73 -11.62
N GLU A 62 6.82 -1.42 -11.57
CA GLU A 62 7.19 -0.61 -12.74
C GLU A 62 8.66 -0.81 -13.17
N ASP A 63 9.58 -1.07 -12.22
CA ASP A 63 11.02 -1.24 -12.53
C ASP A 63 11.41 -2.71 -12.76
N VAL A 64 10.57 -3.66 -12.32
CA VAL A 64 10.85 -5.11 -12.41
C VAL A 64 10.88 -5.58 -13.85
N GLN A 65 9.92 -5.16 -14.66
CA GLN A 65 9.80 -5.63 -16.04
C GLN A 65 11.02 -5.18 -16.86
N THR A 66 11.43 -3.92 -16.70
CA THR A 66 12.61 -3.36 -17.36
C THR A 66 13.88 -4.09 -16.91
N LEU A 67 14.05 -4.31 -15.61
CA LEU A 67 15.20 -5.03 -15.06
C LEU A 67 15.27 -6.48 -15.57
N LEU A 68 14.15 -7.19 -15.65
CA LEU A 68 14.10 -8.56 -16.16
C LEU A 68 14.46 -8.62 -17.65
N ILE A 69 14.02 -7.65 -18.46
CA ILE A 69 14.39 -7.55 -19.87
C ILE A 69 15.89 -7.29 -20.01
N GLU A 70 16.46 -6.40 -19.20
CA GLU A 70 17.90 -6.11 -19.23
C GLU A 70 18.75 -7.31 -18.80
N LEU A 71 18.37 -8.00 -17.73
CA LEU A 71 19.04 -9.21 -17.26
C LEU A 71 18.99 -10.32 -18.31
N ARG A 72 17.84 -10.50 -18.98
CA ARG A 72 17.71 -11.47 -20.08
C ARG A 72 18.63 -11.14 -21.24
N ARG A 73 18.64 -9.89 -21.71
CA ARG A 73 19.53 -9.42 -22.79
C ARG A 73 21.02 -9.54 -22.44
N ARG A 74 21.37 -9.40 -21.17
CA ARG A 74 22.75 -9.56 -20.70
C ARG A 74 23.16 -11.03 -20.72
N GLU A 75 22.26 -11.91 -20.32
CA GLU A 75 22.52 -13.35 -20.33
C GLU A 75 22.59 -13.91 -21.75
N GLU A 76 21.68 -13.51 -22.65
CA GLU A 76 21.74 -13.85 -24.08
C GLU A 76 23.11 -13.49 -24.68
N ARG A 77 23.59 -12.26 -24.44
CA ARG A 77 24.93 -11.83 -24.90
C ARG A 77 26.07 -12.66 -24.31
N ARG A 78 25.97 -13.07 -23.04
CA ARG A 78 26.97 -13.95 -22.41
C ARG A 78 26.96 -15.34 -23.05
N LEU A 79 25.78 -15.89 -23.29
CA LEU A 79 25.60 -17.20 -23.91
C LEU A 79 26.06 -17.21 -25.37
N GLU A 80 25.77 -16.16 -26.13
CA GLU A 80 26.26 -15.97 -27.50
C GLU A 80 27.79 -15.90 -27.54
N ALA A 81 28.40 -15.13 -26.63
CA ALA A 81 29.86 -15.06 -26.51
C ALA A 81 30.50 -16.40 -26.13
N PHE A 82 29.78 -17.24 -25.37
CA PHE A 82 30.27 -18.54 -24.93
C PHE A 82 30.05 -19.67 -25.94
N THR A 83 28.96 -19.62 -26.72
CA THR A 83 28.53 -20.69 -27.64
C THR A 83 28.75 -20.38 -29.12
N GLY A 84 29.07 -19.12 -29.46
CA GLY A 84 29.37 -18.68 -30.84
C GLY A 84 28.18 -18.75 -31.81
N LYS A 85 26.96 -18.97 -31.31
CA LYS A 85 25.73 -19.03 -32.10
C LYS A 85 24.61 -18.21 -31.43
N PRO A 86 23.81 -17.45 -32.20
CA PRO A 86 22.65 -16.76 -31.65
C PRO A 86 21.60 -17.78 -31.16
N HIS A 87 21.12 -17.60 -29.94
CA HIS A 87 20.00 -18.37 -29.39
C HIS A 87 18.68 -17.63 -29.64
N PRO A 88 17.67 -18.28 -30.25
CA PRO A 88 16.38 -17.65 -30.57
C PRO A 88 15.48 -17.44 -29.34
#